data_AF-A0A920U9U2-F1
#
_entry.id   AF-A0A920U9U2-F1
#
_cell.length_a   1.000
_cell.length_b   1.000
_cell.length_c   1.000
_cell.angle_alpha   90.00
_cell.angle_beta   90.00
_cell.angle_gamma   90.00
#
_symmetry.space_group_name_H-M   'P 1'
#
loop_
_entity.id
_entity.type
_entity.pdbx_description
1 polymer ?
#
loop_
_entity_poly.entity_id
_entity_poly.type
_entity_poly.pdbx_seq_one_letter_code
_entity_poly.pdbx_strand_id
1 'polypeptide(L)'
;MTEIPEHLLKRAQAAKAKATGADAPAADAPAEATTATPATPAKEATPAPVIETPPAPIAPYVSAARARKKIPWWAASALLLLPIWAISYVGTLERPPQEATGLLAEGQYIYETRCASCHGNNGGGGSGYKLADGEVLITFPTLEPMIEWLAKGSAGIGLGNPYGDPARGRIVAGGMPGWADVLTTEELIGVVLHERVKFGGSEEALAQVEAIEHAVEMGELDLQGHLDPSTITVDEIQAMLSAVDEDGSNS
;
A
#
# COMPACT_ATOMS: atom_id res chain seq x y z
N MET A 1 26.17 27.37 22.72
CA MET A 1 27.35 26.61 22.27
C MET A 1 28.07 26.09 23.51
N THR A 2 27.95 24.79 23.80
CA THR A 2 28.64 24.15 24.93
C THR A 2 29.86 23.42 24.38
N GLU A 3 31.03 24.04 24.52
CA GLU A 3 32.31 23.46 24.11
C GLU A 3 32.66 22.28 25.03
N ILE A 4 32.95 21.13 24.43
CA ILE A 4 33.33 19.93 25.17
C ILE A 4 34.76 20.13 25.70
N PRO A 5 35.00 20.01 27.02
CA PRO A 5 36.33 20.20 27.59
C PRO A 5 37.37 19.23 27.00
N GLU A 6 38.45 19.78 26.45
CA GLU A 6 39.61 19.09 25.83
C GLU A 6 40.10 17.83 26.58
N HIS A 7 40.07 17.85 27.91
CA HIS A 7 40.54 16.73 28.73
C HIS A 7 39.68 15.46 28.60
N LEU A 8 38.39 15.59 28.26
CA LEU A 8 37.50 14.46 28.03
C LEU A 8 37.81 13.77 26.71
N LEU A 9 38.18 14.53 25.68
CA LEU A 9 38.61 13.99 24.39
C LEU A 9 39.94 13.23 24.52
N LYS A 10 40.89 13.75 25.31
CA LYS A 10 42.17 13.08 25.57
C LYS A 10 41.99 11.76 26.34
N ARG A 11 41.08 11.70 27.31
CA ARG A 11 40.74 10.43 28.00
C ARG A 11 40.09 9.41 27.06
N ALA A 12 39.18 9.85 26.19
CA ALA A 12 38.52 8.96 25.24
C ALA A 12 39.53 8.37 24.24
N GLN A 13 40.48 9.18 23.75
CA GLN A 13 41.55 8.72 22.85
C GLN A 13 42.51 7.74 23.54
N ALA A 14 42.91 8.00 24.79
CA ALA A 14 43.75 7.09 25.57
C ALA A 14 43.05 5.75 25.88
N ALA A 15 41.75 5.79 26.19
CA ALA A 15 40.94 4.59 26.38
C ALA A 15 40.81 3.77 25.09
N LYS A 16 40.68 4.45 23.93
CA LYS A 16 40.60 3.81 22.62
C LYS A 16 41.93 3.18 22.21
N ALA A 17 43.05 3.87 22.42
CA ALA A 17 44.40 3.35 22.14
C ALA A 17 44.73 2.11 23.01
N LYS A 18 44.33 2.13 24.28
CA LYS A 18 44.47 0.96 25.18
C LYS A 18 43.61 -0.22 24.76
N ALA A 19 42.45 0.02 24.13
CA ALA A 19 41.55 -1.02 23.65
C ALA A 19 41.98 -1.62 22.31
N THR A 20 42.74 -0.90 21.49
CA THR A 20 43.14 -1.34 20.14
C THR A 20 44.57 -1.87 20.04
N GLY A 21 45.38 -1.75 21.10
CA GLY A 21 46.72 -2.35 21.15
C GLY A 21 47.64 -1.97 19.97
N ALA A 22 47.54 -0.73 19.50
CA ALA A 22 48.28 -0.26 18.33
C ALA A 22 49.15 0.95 18.72
N ASP A 23 50.47 0.73 18.78
CA ASP A 23 51.47 1.79 18.75
C ASP A 23 51.76 2.20 17.30
N ALA A 24 52.00 3.50 17.12
CA ALA A 24 52.43 4.14 15.87
C ALA A 24 53.73 4.96 16.15
N PRO A 25 54.46 5.48 15.15
CA PRO A 25 55.84 5.04 14.84
C PRO A 25 56.91 6.15 14.87
N ALA A 26 58.20 5.78 14.81
CA ALA A 26 59.35 6.47 14.16
C ALA A 26 60.66 5.71 14.52
N ALA A 27 61.41 5.10 13.57
CA ALA A 27 62.40 5.64 12.62
C ALA A 27 63.73 6.10 13.27
N ASP A 28 64.84 5.35 13.08
CA ASP A 28 65.94 5.64 12.12
C ASP A 28 67.08 4.59 12.19
N ALA A 29 67.84 4.44 11.09
CA ALA A 29 68.82 3.38 10.76
C ALA A 29 70.27 3.64 11.28
N PRO A 30 71.38 3.00 10.82
CA PRO A 30 71.63 1.67 10.21
C PRO A 30 72.79 0.86 10.87
N ALA A 31 72.96 -0.35 10.34
CA ALA A 31 73.98 -1.40 10.52
C ALA A 31 75.42 -1.04 10.95
N GLU A 32 75.94 -1.83 11.90
CA GLU A 32 77.36 -2.01 12.18
C GLU A 32 77.85 -3.37 11.64
N ALA A 33 78.96 -3.33 10.91
CA ALA A 33 79.57 -4.47 10.24
C ALA A 33 80.40 -5.32 11.21
N THR A 34 80.31 -6.64 11.08
CA THR A 34 81.38 -7.54 11.53
C THR A 34 81.59 -8.63 10.49
N THR A 35 82.62 -8.47 9.69
CA THR A 35 83.19 -9.52 8.84
C THR A 35 84.06 -10.45 9.71
N ALA A 36 83.76 -11.75 9.69
CA ALA A 36 84.71 -12.80 10.03
C ALA A 36 84.68 -13.91 8.96
N THR A 37 85.90 -14.20 8.49
CA THR A 37 86.43 -15.07 7.42
C THR A 37 85.93 -16.54 7.42
N PRO A 38 86.02 -17.28 6.29
CA PRO A 38 85.18 -18.45 6.00
C PRO A 38 85.77 -19.79 6.46
N ALA A 39 84.90 -20.77 6.68
CA ALA A 39 85.26 -22.18 6.84
C ALA A 39 84.42 -23.08 5.92
N THR A 40 85.16 -23.93 5.20
CA THR A 40 84.86 -24.95 4.18
C THR A 40 83.73 -25.92 4.60
N PRO A 41 82.96 -26.51 3.65
CA PRO A 41 81.63 -27.05 3.91
C PRO A 41 81.65 -28.38 4.68
N ALA A 42 80.81 -28.47 5.71
CA ALA A 42 80.51 -29.71 6.39
C ALA A 42 79.48 -30.52 5.60
N LYS A 43 79.88 -31.76 5.33
CA LYS A 43 79.18 -32.84 4.62
C LYS A 43 77.72 -33.00 5.08
N GLU A 44 76.83 -33.00 4.09
CA GLU A 44 75.40 -33.28 4.19
C GLU A 44 75.17 -34.66 4.85
N ALA A 45 74.48 -34.68 5.99
CA ALA A 45 74.00 -35.89 6.64
C ALA A 45 72.53 -36.08 6.29
N THR A 46 72.23 -37.17 5.60
CA THR A 46 70.89 -37.59 5.19
C THR A 46 69.94 -37.67 6.39
N PRO A 47 68.71 -37.10 6.34
CA PRO A 47 67.76 -37.25 7.43
C PRO A 47 67.19 -38.68 7.47
N ALA A 48 67.17 -39.26 8.68
CA ALA A 48 66.55 -40.56 8.93
C ALA A 48 65.02 -40.50 8.72
N PRO A 49 64.37 -41.57 8.24
CA PRO A 49 62.94 -41.57 7.96
C PRO A 49 62.14 -41.53 9.26
N VAL A 50 61.21 -40.57 9.38
CA VAL A 50 60.17 -40.55 10.42
C VAL A 50 59.17 -41.65 10.08
N ILE A 51 59.05 -42.65 10.96
CA ILE A 51 57.99 -43.65 10.88
C ILE A 51 56.72 -43.02 11.47
N GLU A 52 55.69 -42.81 10.65
CA GLU A 52 54.36 -42.40 11.12
C GLU A 52 53.69 -43.54 11.90
N THR A 53 53.36 -43.29 13.17
CA THR A 53 52.59 -44.23 13.99
C THR A 53 51.14 -44.32 13.47
N PRO A 54 50.54 -45.53 13.34
CA PRO A 54 49.15 -45.68 12.90
C PRO A 54 48.17 -44.95 13.84
N PRO A 55 47.10 -44.33 13.30
CA PRO A 55 46.14 -43.60 14.12
C PRO A 55 45.40 -44.52 15.10
N ALA A 56 45.24 -44.07 16.34
CA ALA A 56 44.60 -44.83 17.41
C ALA A 56 43.16 -45.25 17.04
N PRO A 57 42.70 -46.45 17.48
CA PRO A 57 41.38 -46.95 17.16
C PRO A 57 40.28 -46.06 17.74
N ILE A 58 39.25 -45.84 16.93
CA ILE A 58 38.08 -45.05 17.29
C ILE A 58 37.40 -45.64 18.54
N ALA A 59 37.23 -44.82 19.57
CA ALA A 59 36.61 -45.25 20.82
C ALA A 59 35.11 -45.61 20.64
N PRO A 60 34.61 -46.68 21.28
CA PRO A 60 33.25 -47.17 21.08
C PRO A 60 32.17 -46.19 21.56
N TYR A 61 32.47 -45.30 22.51
CA TYR A 61 31.52 -44.30 23.02
C TYR A 61 31.21 -43.19 21.99
N VAL A 62 32.00 -43.02 20.93
CA VAL A 62 31.71 -42.07 19.85
C VAL A 62 30.98 -42.70 18.65
N SER A 63 30.68 -44.00 18.69
CA SER A 63 30.01 -44.71 17.59
C SER A 63 28.62 -44.13 17.27
N ALA A 64 27.81 -43.88 18.30
CA ALA A 64 26.48 -43.28 18.16
C ALA A 64 26.54 -41.83 17.63
N ALA A 65 27.59 -41.07 17.96
CA ALA A 65 27.79 -39.73 17.44
C ALA A 65 28.19 -39.73 15.96
N ARG A 66 29.01 -40.70 15.54
CA ARG A 66 29.43 -40.87 14.13
C ARG A 66 28.34 -41.47 13.24
N ALA A 67 27.40 -42.23 13.80
CA ALA A 67 26.29 -42.84 13.06
C ALA A 67 25.16 -41.84 12.72
N ARG A 68 25.17 -40.62 13.27
CA ARG A 68 24.14 -39.61 12.98
C ARG A 68 24.28 -39.12 11.54
N LYS A 69 23.21 -39.28 10.75
CA LYS A 69 23.10 -38.69 9.42
C LYS A 69 23.10 -37.17 9.57
N LYS A 70 24.07 -36.51 8.95
CA LYS A 70 24.16 -35.04 8.95
C LYS A 70 23.10 -34.49 8.00
N ILE A 71 22.37 -33.47 8.45
CA ILE A 71 21.50 -32.70 7.57
C ILE A 71 22.41 -32.03 6.53
N PRO A 72 22.17 -32.20 5.23
CA PRO A 72 22.97 -31.51 4.24
C PRO A 72 22.71 -30.02 4.34
N TRP A 73 23.76 -29.23 4.16
CA TRP A 73 23.69 -27.77 4.36
C TRP A 73 22.57 -27.08 3.55
N TRP A 74 22.23 -27.59 2.36
CA TRP A 74 21.12 -27.08 1.54
C TRP A 74 19.75 -27.22 2.20
N ALA A 75 19.53 -28.22 3.05
CA ALA A 75 18.24 -28.45 3.70
C ALA A 75 17.97 -27.40 4.78
N ALA A 76 19.02 -26.92 5.46
CA ALA A 76 18.91 -25.80 6.39
C ALA A 76 18.60 -24.49 5.63
N SER A 77 19.24 -24.27 4.48
CA SER A 77 18.96 -23.11 3.61
C SER A 77 17.53 -23.13 3.06
N ALA A 78 17.04 -24.30 2.62
CA ALA A 78 15.68 -24.45 2.11
C ALA A 78 14.61 -24.19 3.19
N LEU A 79 14.81 -24.69 4.41
CA LEU A 79 13.92 -24.44 5.55
C LEU A 79 13.85 -22.96 5.93
N LEU A 80 14.97 -22.23 5.83
CA LEU A 80 15.01 -20.79 6.07
C LEU A 80 14.35 -19.97 4.96
N LEU A 81 14.48 -20.40 3.70
CA LEU A 81 13.91 -19.70 2.55
C LEU A 81 12.41 -19.98 2.34
N LEU A 82 11.88 -21.10 2.85
CA LEU A 82 10.47 -21.47 2.75
C LEU A 82 9.48 -20.40 3.23
N PRO A 83 9.61 -19.79 4.42
CA PRO A 83 8.69 -18.74 4.86
C PRO A 83 8.81 -17.46 3.99
N ILE A 84 10.01 -17.11 3.54
CA ILE A 84 10.23 -15.95 2.66
C ILE A 84 9.58 -16.18 1.30
N TRP A 85 9.79 -17.36 0.73
CA TRP A 85 9.15 -17.77 -0.53
C TRP A 85 7.63 -17.81 -0.39
N ALA A 86 7.08 -18.33 0.71
CA ALA A 86 5.65 -18.37 0.95
C ALA A 86 5.04 -16.97 1.06
N ILE A 87 5.68 -16.05 1.79
CA ILE A 87 5.24 -14.64 1.85
C ILE A 87 5.28 -13.99 0.47
N SER A 88 6.37 -14.20 -0.28
CA SER A 88 6.49 -13.67 -1.63
C SER A 88 5.43 -14.25 -2.57
N TYR A 89 5.17 -15.56 -2.49
CA TYR A 89 4.19 -16.25 -3.32
C TYR A 89 2.76 -15.81 -2.99
N VAL A 90 2.41 -15.72 -1.70
CA VAL A 90 1.13 -15.17 -1.26
C VAL A 90 0.97 -13.70 -1.68
N GLY A 91 2.02 -12.89 -1.54
CA GLY A 91 2.01 -11.50 -2.00
C GLY A 91 1.86 -11.35 -3.52
N THR A 92 2.23 -12.36 -4.33
CA THR A 92 1.93 -12.38 -5.77
C THR A 92 0.52 -12.89 -6.11
N LEU A 93 -0.16 -13.52 -5.16
CA LEU A 93 -1.56 -13.96 -5.28
C LEU A 93 -2.55 -12.95 -4.68
N GLU A 94 -2.10 -12.12 -3.74
CA GLU A 94 -2.82 -10.92 -3.31
C GLU A 94 -3.03 -10.02 -4.53
N ARG A 95 -4.29 -9.67 -4.83
CA ARG A 95 -4.57 -8.58 -5.77
C ARG A 95 -3.78 -7.37 -5.26
N PRO A 96 -3.06 -6.63 -6.13
CA PRO A 96 -2.39 -5.42 -5.69
C PRO A 96 -3.42 -4.56 -4.93
N PRO A 97 -3.06 -3.94 -3.79
CA PRO A 97 -3.94 -2.96 -3.19
C PRO A 97 -4.28 -1.98 -4.31
N GLN A 98 -5.56 -1.90 -4.68
CA GLN A 98 -5.99 -1.01 -5.74
C GLN A 98 -5.39 0.35 -5.41
N GLU A 99 -4.47 0.83 -6.25
CA GLU A 99 -4.23 2.28 -6.29
C GLU A 99 -5.60 2.91 -6.51
N ALA A 100 -5.86 4.10 -5.98
CA ALA A 100 -7.14 4.79 -6.05
C ALA A 100 -7.70 4.85 -7.49
N THR A 101 -8.34 3.77 -7.93
CA THR A 101 -8.79 3.45 -9.28
C THR A 101 -10.11 2.72 -9.10
N GLY A 102 -11.10 3.07 -9.92
CA GLY A 102 -12.50 2.68 -9.72
C GLY A 102 -13.38 3.86 -9.30
N LEU A 103 -14.69 3.65 -9.40
CA LEU A 103 -15.70 4.71 -9.30
C LEU A 103 -15.70 5.39 -7.94
N LEU A 104 -15.44 4.65 -6.86
CA LEU A 104 -15.42 5.19 -5.50
C LEU A 104 -14.22 6.10 -5.22
N ALA A 105 -13.07 5.78 -5.81
CA ALA A 105 -11.85 6.55 -5.65
C ALA A 105 -11.96 7.89 -6.39
N GLU A 106 -12.44 7.85 -7.64
CA GLU A 106 -12.72 9.06 -8.42
C GLU A 106 -13.82 9.89 -7.74
N GLY A 107 -14.90 9.24 -7.30
CA GLY A 107 -15.97 9.88 -6.57
C GLY A 107 -15.51 10.59 -5.30
N GLN A 108 -14.57 9.99 -4.56
CA GLN A 108 -13.95 10.64 -3.40
C GLN A 108 -13.21 11.92 -3.81
N TYR A 109 -12.38 11.86 -4.84
CA TYR A 109 -11.62 13.01 -5.33
C TYR A 109 -12.54 14.16 -5.76
N ILE A 110 -13.61 13.84 -6.50
CA ILE A 110 -14.63 14.81 -6.92
C ILE A 110 -15.35 15.39 -5.69
N TYR A 111 -15.76 14.56 -4.73
CA TYR A 111 -16.42 15.02 -3.51
C TYR A 111 -15.55 16.03 -2.75
N GLU A 112 -14.28 15.70 -2.52
CA GLU A 112 -13.33 16.54 -1.80
C GLU A 112 -13.08 17.87 -2.52
N THR A 113 -13.01 17.84 -3.86
CA THR A 113 -12.66 19.01 -4.68
C THR A 113 -13.87 19.93 -4.95
N ARG A 114 -15.09 19.38 -5.01
CA ARG A 114 -16.29 20.10 -5.48
C ARG A 114 -17.38 20.21 -4.42
N CYS A 115 -17.73 19.10 -3.76
CA CYS A 115 -18.92 18.99 -2.92
C CYS A 115 -18.65 19.40 -1.45
N ALA A 116 -17.48 19.05 -0.93
CA ALA A 116 -17.11 19.20 0.48
C ALA A 116 -17.14 20.65 0.98
N SER A 117 -16.95 21.64 0.10
CA SER A 117 -16.99 23.05 0.47
C SER A 117 -18.35 23.51 1.00
N CYS A 118 -19.44 22.87 0.55
CA CYS A 118 -20.82 23.16 0.96
C CYS A 118 -21.38 22.08 1.89
N HIS A 119 -21.12 20.81 1.58
CA HIS A 119 -21.66 19.66 2.30
C HIS A 119 -20.75 19.18 3.44
N GLY A 120 -19.57 19.80 3.61
CA GLY A 120 -18.59 19.47 4.64
C GLY A 120 -17.72 18.26 4.26
N ASN A 121 -16.47 18.24 4.72
CA ASN A 121 -15.52 17.16 4.40
C ASN A 121 -16.01 15.75 4.79
N ASN A 122 -16.83 15.67 5.85
CA ASN A 122 -17.41 14.42 6.34
C ASN A 122 -18.92 14.35 6.10
N GLY A 123 -19.46 15.09 5.11
CA GLY A 123 -20.90 15.12 4.83
C GLY A 123 -21.74 15.78 5.93
N GLY A 124 -21.12 16.54 6.84
CA GLY A 124 -21.78 17.14 8.01
C GLY A 124 -22.75 18.29 7.69
N GLY A 125 -22.76 18.77 6.44
CA GLY A 125 -23.52 19.94 6.00
C GLY A 125 -22.79 21.26 6.25
N GLY A 126 -23.45 22.36 5.88
CA GLY A 126 -22.93 23.71 5.96
C GLY A 126 -23.87 24.67 5.24
N SER A 127 -23.42 25.23 4.13
CA SER A 127 -24.32 25.89 3.16
C SER A 127 -25.12 24.87 2.34
N GLY A 128 -24.60 23.65 2.17
CA GLY A 128 -25.32 22.50 1.65
C GLY A 128 -25.93 21.65 2.77
N TYR A 129 -26.91 20.82 2.42
CA TYR A 129 -27.52 19.88 3.37
C TYR A 129 -26.53 18.83 3.88
N LYS A 130 -26.74 18.36 5.10
CA LYS A 130 -26.03 17.20 5.63
C LYS A 130 -26.33 15.95 4.79
N LEU A 131 -25.30 15.17 4.51
CA LEU A 131 -25.34 13.88 3.81
C LEU A 131 -25.07 12.70 4.76
N ALA A 132 -24.24 12.95 5.77
CA ALA A 132 -23.81 11.97 6.78
C ALA A 132 -24.96 11.40 7.61
N ASP A 133 -24.67 10.30 8.30
CA ASP A 133 -25.59 9.56 9.17
C ASP A 133 -26.85 9.06 8.43
N GLY A 134 -26.69 8.66 7.16
CA GLY A 134 -27.78 8.12 6.34
C GLY A 134 -28.68 9.16 5.69
N GLU A 135 -28.50 10.46 5.95
CA GLU A 135 -29.37 11.52 5.38
C GLU A 135 -29.41 11.51 3.85
N VAL A 136 -28.31 11.12 3.20
CA VAL A 136 -28.24 10.95 1.75
C VAL A 136 -29.23 9.90 1.25
N LEU A 137 -29.33 8.73 1.91
CA LEU A 137 -30.23 7.65 1.51
C LEU A 137 -31.69 7.92 1.89
N ILE A 138 -31.91 8.65 2.99
CA ILE A 138 -33.26 9.10 3.35
C ILE A 138 -33.77 10.12 2.32
N THR A 139 -32.88 10.96 1.77
CA THR A 139 -33.26 11.93 0.74
C THR A 139 -33.34 11.29 -0.64
N PHE A 140 -32.47 10.32 -0.94
CA PHE A 140 -32.42 9.62 -2.21
C PHE A 140 -32.34 8.10 -1.98
N PRO A 141 -33.49 7.41 -1.86
CA PRO A 141 -33.50 5.97 -1.66
C PRO A 141 -32.83 5.22 -2.81
N THR A 142 -33.08 5.63 -4.05
CA THR A 142 -32.49 5.04 -5.25
C THR A 142 -31.46 5.97 -5.91
N LEU A 143 -30.69 5.45 -6.87
CA LEU A 143 -29.59 6.16 -7.52
C LEU A 143 -30.10 7.25 -8.47
N GLU A 144 -31.13 6.95 -9.23
CA GLU A 144 -31.64 7.74 -10.36
C GLU A 144 -32.05 9.17 -9.96
N PRO A 145 -32.87 9.40 -8.91
CA PRO A 145 -33.21 10.75 -8.50
C PRO A 145 -32.02 11.52 -7.91
N MET A 146 -30.99 10.83 -7.40
CA MET A 146 -29.77 11.48 -6.94
C MET A 146 -28.90 11.92 -8.12
N ILE A 147 -28.74 11.06 -9.12
CA ILE A 147 -28.01 11.34 -10.36
C ILE A 147 -28.67 12.52 -11.08
N GLU A 148 -30.01 12.55 -11.21
CA GLU A 148 -30.73 13.67 -11.80
C GLU A 148 -30.49 14.97 -11.01
N TRP A 149 -30.56 14.91 -9.68
CA TRP A 149 -30.31 16.07 -8.82
C TRP A 149 -28.91 16.64 -9.00
N LEU A 150 -27.87 15.80 -9.05
CA LEU A 150 -26.50 16.25 -9.26
C LEU A 150 -26.26 16.74 -10.69
N ALA A 151 -26.88 16.10 -11.69
CA ALA A 151 -26.77 16.49 -13.08
C ALA A 151 -27.33 17.90 -13.31
N LYS A 152 -28.54 18.15 -12.82
CA LYS A 152 -29.32 19.37 -13.08
C LYS A 152 -29.09 20.49 -12.08
N GLY A 153 -28.85 20.14 -10.82
CA GLY A 153 -28.82 21.06 -9.70
C GLY A 153 -30.11 21.88 -9.55
N SER A 154 -30.01 22.95 -8.78
CA SER A 154 -31.16 23.81 -8.47
C SER A 154 -31.72 24.53 -9.70
N ALA A 155 -30.86 24.91 -10.64
CA ALA A 155 -31.28 25.65 -11.83
C ALA A 155 -32.04 24.74 -12.82
N GLY A 156 -31.55 23.51 -13.04
CA GLY A 156 -32.18 22.57 -13.96
C GLY A 156 -33.49 21.99 -13.43
N ILE A 157 -33.60 21.74 -12.12
CA ILE A 157 -34.87 21.28 -11.51
C ILE A 157 -35.86 22.44 -11.32
N GLY A 158 -35.36 23.63 -10.99
CA GLY A 158 -36.17 24.84 -10.81
C GLY A 158 -36.64 25.07 -9.36
N LEU A 159 -36.62 26.33 -8.93
CA LEU A 159 -37.01 26.75 -7.58
C LEU A 159 -38.45 26.36 -7.25
N GLY A 160 -38.67 25.86 -6.03
CA GLY A 160 -40.01 25.49 -5.55
C GLY A 160 -40.47 24.09 -5.96
N ASN A 161 -39.77 23.42 -6.88
CA ASN A 161 -40.06 22.03 -7.24
C ASN A 161 -39.51 21.05 -6.20
N PRO A 162 -40.13 19.87 -6.03
CA PRO A 162 -39.58 18.81 -5.19
C PRO A 162 -38.38 18.12 -5.83
N TYR A 163 -37.54 17.50 -5.01
CA TYR A 163 -36.46 16.61 -5.48
C TYR A 163 -36.20 15.49 -4.46
N GLY A 164 -35.61 14.39 -4.92
CA GLY A 164 -35.40 13.19 -4.10
C GLY A 164 -36.72 12.52 -3.72
N ASP A 165 -36.74 11.82 -2.58
CA ASP A 165 -37.93 11.17 -2.04
C ASP A 165 -39.03 12.20 -1.70
N PRO A 166 -40.23 12.10 -2.32
CA PRO A 166 -41.37 12.95 -1.96
C PRO A 166 -41.72 12.91 -0.47
N ALA A 167 -41.52 11.77 0.21
CA ALA A 167 -41.77 11.64 1.64
C ALA A 167 -40.78 12.45 2.49
N ARG A 168 -39.57 12.73 1.97
CA ARG A 168 -38.61 13.62 2.63
C ARG A 168 -39.05 15.08 2.58
N GLY A 169 -39.86 15.45 1.59
CA GLY A 169 -40.41 16.80 1.41
C GLY A 169 -39.37 17.87 1.09
N ARG A 170 -38.28 17.50 0.40
CA ARG A 170 -37.27 18.48 -0.04
C ARG A 170 -37.82 19.34 -1.18
N ILE A 171 -37.54 20.63 -1.11
CA ILE A 171 -37.93 21.63 -2.12
C ILE A 171 -36.68 22.39 -2.54
N VAL A 172 -36.52 22.64 -3.83
CA VAL A 172 -35.39 23.38 -4.38
C VAL A 172 -35.41 24.83 -3.89
N ALA A 173 -34.39 25.19 -3.10
CA ALA A 173 -34.20 26.54 -2.56
C ALA A 173 -33.09 27.35 -3.27
N GLY A 174 -32.43 26.76 -4.27
CA GLY A 174 -31.25 27.35 -4.93
C GLY A 174 -29.93 26.90 -4.31
N GLY A 175 -28.82 27.30 -4.93
CA GLY A 175 -27.47 27.12 -4.38
C GLY A 175 -26.75 25.82 -4.74
N MET A 176 -27.47 24.73 -5.05
CA MET A 176 -26.84 23.51 -5.56
C MET A 176 -26.55 23.65 -7.06
N PRO A 177 -25.27 23.62 -7.51
CA PRO A 177 -24.93 23.64 -8.92
C PRO A 177 -25.36 22.35 -9.63
N GLY A 178 -25.63 22.42 -10.93
CA GLY A 178 -25.69 21.24 -11.79
C GLY A 178 -24.30 20.91 -12.31
N TRP A 179 -23.97 19.62 -12.39
CA TRP A 179 -22.61 19.16 -12.67
C TRP A 179 -22.46 18.42 -14.00
N ALA A 180 -23.54 18.11 -14.72
CA ALA A 180 -23.47 17.31 -15.94
C ALA A 180 -22.66 17.97 -17.07
N ASP A 181 -22.63 19.31 -17.14
CA ASP A 181 -21.80 20.05 -18.11
C ASP A 181 -20.29 20.04 -17.78
N VAL A 182 -19.93 19.61 -16.57
CA VAL A 182 -18.55 19.72 -16.04
C VAL A 182 -17.95 18.34 -15.79
N LEU A 183 -18.73 17.43 -15.21
CA LEU A 183 -18.32 16.07 -14.89
C LEU A 183 -18.76 15.11 -15.97
N THR A 184 -17.91 14.15 -16.30
CA THR A 184 -18.33 13.03 -17.14
C THR A 184 -19.42 12.21 -16.41
N THR A 185 -20.15 11.39 -17.16
CA THR A 185 -21.14 10.47 -16.57
C THR A 185 -20.49 9.55 -15.55
N GLU A 186 -19.28 9.05 -15.84
CA GLU A 186 -18.47 8.23 -14.93
C GLU A 186 -18.10 8.99 -13.63
N GLU A 187 -17.59 10.22 -13.73
CA GLU A 187 -17.23 11.05 -12.56
C GLU A 187 -18.46 11.38 -11.70
N LEU A 188 -19.58 11.71 -12.36
CA LEU A 188 -20.84 12.03 -11.68
C LEU A 188 -21.42 10.82 -10.95
N ILE A 189 -21.47 9.66 -11.60
CA ILE A 189 -21.91 8.42 -10.95
C ILE A 189 -20.94 8.01 -9.85
N GLY A 190 -19.63 8.16 -10.08
CA GLY A 190 -18.60 7.91 -9.07
C GLY A 190 -18.83 8.71 -7.79
N VAL A 191 -19.09 10.02 -7.88
CA VAL A 191 -19.37 10.83 -6.67
C VAL A 191 -20.71 10.48 -6.02
N VAL A 192 -21.74 10.14 -6.80
CA VAL A 192 -23.01 9.63 -6.24
C VAL A 192 -22.77 8.36 -5.42
N LEU A 193 -22.04 7.40 -5.98
CA LEU A 193 -21.71 6.14 -5.29
C LEU A 193 -20.85 6.39 -4.06
N HIS A 194 -19.85 7.27 -4.15
CA HIS A 194 -19.03 7.66 -3.02
C HIS A 194 -19.88 8.23 -1.90
N GLU A 195 -20.76 9.19 -2.18
CA GLU A 195 -21.62 9.79 -1.17
C GLU A 195 -22.55 8.76 -0.52
N ARG A 196 -23.16 7.87 -1.31
CA ARG A 196 -24.05 6.81 -0.82
C ARG A 196 -23.32 5.80 0.06
N VAL A 197 -22.14 5.34 -0.34
CA VAL A 197 -21.33 4.41 0.46
C VAL A 197 -20.79 5.08 1.71
N LYS A 198 -20.14 6.24 1.55
CA LYS A 198 -19.42 6.92 2.64
C LYS A 198 -20.36 7.48 3.70
N PHE A 199 -21.49 8.04 3.28
CA PHE A 199 -22.41 8.77 4.16
C PHE A 199 -23.73 8.04 4.42
N GLY A 200 -24.12 7.13 3.52
CA GLY A 200 -25.34 6.33 3.65
C GLY A 200 -25.23 5.13 4.57
N GLY A 201 -24.05 4.48 4.63
CA GLY A 201 -23.79 3.37 5.57
C GLY A 201 -24.59 2.09 5.30
N SER A 202 -25.02 1.86 4.05
CA SER A 202 -25.76 0.65 3.64
C SER A 202 -24.89 -0.32 2.85
N GLU A 203 -25.08 -1.63 3.06
CA GLU A 203 -24.45 -2.69 2.26
C GLU A 203 -24.95 -2.67 0.80
N GLU A 204 -26.20 -2.23 0.60
CA GLU A 204 -26.80 -2.05 -0.73
C GLU A 204 -26.02 -1.06 -1.59
N ALA A 205 -25.54 0.05 -1.01
CA ALA A 205 -24.72 1.01 -1.74
C ALA A 205 -23.38 0.41 -2.21
N LEU A 206 -22.81 -0.52 -1.47
CA LEU A 206 -21.59 -1.23 -1.89
C LEU A 206 -21.89 -2.24 -3.01
N ALA A 207 -23.01 -2.96 -2.91
CA ALA A 207 -23.45 -3.86 -3.98
C ALA A 207 -23.71 -3.12 -5.29
N GLN A 208 -24.30 -1.91 -5.22
CA GLN A 208 -24.49 -1.02 -6.37
C GLN A 208 -23.16 -0.63 -7.03
N VAL A 209 -22.12 -0.36 -6.24
CA VAL A 209 -20.77 -0.08 -6.79
C VAL A 209 -20.24 -1.27 -7.56
N GLU A 210 -20.24 -2.45 -6.95
CA GLU A 210 -19.71 -3.67 -7.57
C GLU A 210 -20.44 -4.00 -8.87
N ALA A 211 -21.76 -3.88 -8.87
CA ALA A 211 -22.58 -4.18 -10.05
C ALA A 211 -22.33 -3.17 -11.19
N ILE A 212 -22.22 -1.88 -10.89
CA ILE A 212 -21.91 -0.85 -11.91
C ILE A 212 -20.49 -1.01 -12.43
N GLU A 213 -19.49 -1.21 -11.56
CA GLU A 213 -18.11 -1.43 -11.99
C GLU A 213 -17.98 -2.68 -12.88
N HIS A 214 -18.71 -3.76 -12.54
CA HIS A 214 -18.75 -4.97 -13.34
C HIS A 214 -19.35 -4.72 -14.73
N ALA A 215 -20.51 -4.06 -14.80
CA ALA A 215 -21.16 -3.73 -16.08
C ALA A 215 -20.28 -2.83 -16.98
N VAL A 216 -19.53 -1.91 -16.38
CA VAL A 216 -18.55 -1.08 -17.12
C VAL A 216 -17.38 -1.92 -17.63
N GLU A 217 -16.81 -2.81 -16.80
CA GLU A 217 -15.70 -3.69 -17.19
C GLU A 217 -16.11 -4.66 -18.33
N MET A 218 -17.33 -5.15 -18.28
CA MET A 218 -17.91 -6.04 -19.31
C MET A 218 -18.32 -5.29 -20.59
N GLY A 219 -18.30 -3.96 -20.58
CA GLY A 219 -18.71 -3.11 -21.71
C GLY A 219 -20.22 -3.09 -21.96
N GLU A 220 -21.01 -3.49 -20.96
CA GLU A 220 -22.48 -3.48 -20.98
C GLU A 220 -23.04 -2.11 -20.62
N LEU A 221 -22.27 -1.32 -19.86
CA LEU A 221 -22.57 0.05 -19.46
C LEU A 221 -21.45 0.99 -19.93
N ASP A 222 -21.80 1.92 -20.81
CA ASP A 222 -20.89 3.00 -21.25
C ASP A 222 -21.18 4.27 -20.45
N LEU A 223 -20.23 4.66 -19.60
CA LEU A 223 -20.29 5.89 -18.79
C LEU A 223 -19.41 7.01 -19.36
N GLN A 224 -18.92 6.86 -20.60
CA GLN A 224 -18.14 7.91 -21.24
C GLN A 224 -19.02 9.10 -21.66
N GLY A 225 -18.40 10.28 -21.75
CA GLY A 225 -19.09 11.52 -22.14
C GLY A 225 -19.84 12.18 -20.99
N HIS A 226 -20.89 12.92 -21.29
CA HIS A 226 -21.62 13.76 -20.34
C HIS A 226 -23.13 13.52 -20.47
N LEU A 227 -23.84 13.60 -19.35
CA LEU A 227 -25.31 13.68 -19.34
C LEU A 227 -25.74 15.05 -19.88
N ASP A 228 -26.91 15.12 -20.54
CA ASP A 228 -27.50 16.41 -20.91
C ASP A 228 -28.33 16.96 -19.75
N PRO A 229 -27.88 18.02 -19.04
CA PRO A 229 -28.61 18.57 -17.89
C PRO A 229 -29.97 19.17 -18.26
N SER A 230 -30.25 19.44 -19.54
CA SER A 230 -31.52 20.01 -19.98
C SER A 230 -32.60 18.96 -20.21
N THR A 231 -32.20 17.72 -20.54
CA THR A 231 -33.16 16.67 -20.90
C THR A 231 -33.14 15.47 -19.96
N ILE A 232 -32.01 15.15 -19.31
CA ILE A 232 -31.83 13.89 -18.56
C ILE A 232 -32.96 13.67 -17.54
N THR A 233 -33.56 12.49 -17.49
CA THR A 233 -34.65 12.18 -16.55
C THR A 233 -34.33 10.95 -15.71
N VAL A 234 -35.07 10.79 -14.59
CA VAL A 234 -35.02 9.56 -13.78
C VAL A 234 -35.24 8.32 -14.64
N ASP A 235 -36.22 8.33 -15.55
CA ASP A 235 -36.54 7.18 -16.42
C ASP A 235 -35.40 6.84 -17.38
N GLU A 236 -34.72 7.86 -17.93
CA GLU A 236 -33.55 7.64 -18.80
C GLU A 236 -32.35 7.11 -18.01
N ILE A 237 -32.13 7.62 -16.79
CA ILE A 237 -31.08 7.10 -15.90
C ILE A 237 -31.39 5.65 -15.50
N GLN A 238 -32.65 5.35 -15.19
CA GLN A 238 -33.08 3.99 -14.89
C GLN A 238 -32.86 3.06 -16.09
N ALA A 239 -33.23 3.50 -17.29
CA ALA A 239 -33.01 2.72 -18.51
C ALA A 239 -31.51 2.45 -18.73
N MET A 240 -30.65 3.45 -18.49
CA MET A 240 -29.20 3.31 -18.57
C MET A 240 -28.66 2.31 -17.53
N LEU A 241 -29.14 2.35 -16.29
CA LEU A 241 -28.66 1.49 -15.22
C LEU A 241 -29.33 0.10 -15.20
N SER A 242 -30.42 -0.11 -15.93
CA SER A 242 -31.19 -1.37 -15.91
C SER A 242 -30.39 -2.62 -16.31
N ALA A 243 -29.33 -2.46 -17.10
CA ALA A 243 -28.39 -3.55 -17.43
C ALA A 243 -27.67 -4.12 -16.19
N VAL A 244 -27.58 -3.34 -15.12
CA VAL A 244 -26.92 -3.69 -13.86
C VAL A 244 -27.82 -4.55 -12.95
N ASP A 245 -29.15 -4.42 -13.07
CA ASP A 245 -30.11 -5.10 -12.18
C ASP A 245 -30.41 -6.55 -12.62
N GLU A 246 -30.19 -6.91 -13.90
CA GLU A 246 -30.57 -8.23 -14.42
C GLU A 246 -29.71 -9.40 -13.89
N ASP A 247 -28.46 -9.14 -13.47
CA ASP A 247 -27.56 -10.16 -12.91
C ASP A 247 -27.72 -10.37 -11.40
N GLY A 248 -28.36 -9.43 -10.69
CA GLY A 248 -28.58 -9.52 -9.24
C GLY A 248 -29.72 -10.45 -8.82
N SER A 249 -30.59 -10.86 -9.75
CA SER A 249 -31.78 -11.67 -9.45
C SER A 249 -31.59 -13.18 -9.63
N ASN A 250 -30.37 -13.65 -9.93
CA ASN A 250 -30.08 -15.05 -10.25
C ASN A 250 -29.00 -15.70 -9.36
N SER A 251 -28.98 -15.35 -8.06
CA SER A 251 -28.17 -16.03 -7.03
C SER A 251 -28.98 -16.38 -5.79
#